data_AF-A0A2V9U779-F1
#
_entry.id   AF-A0A2V9U779-F1
#
_cell.length_a   1.000
_cell.length_b   1.000
_cell.length_c   1.000
_cell.angle_alpha   90.00
_cell.angle_beta   90.00
_cell.angle_gamma   90.00
#
_symmetry.space_group_name_H-M   'P 1'
#
loop_
_entity.id
_entity.type
_entity.pdbx_description
1 polymer ?
#
loop_
_entity_poly.entity_id
_entity_poly.type
_entity_poly.pdbx_seq_one_letter_code
_entity_poly.pdbx_strand_id
1 'polypeptide(L)'
;TSSGHYLFAWTGDADGKGNDFLAVIDADPASSSYGRLVTTVATDQQTMMVHHTEYTMPASGMLFANDHFAGRTFIFDVRDPLHPKVATSFTDMDGYMHPHSYLRLPNGHVLATFQHAHQHNDSSGMAVTGGLVEIDDAGKVIRSASSADPAFPGALLTPYSLVVLPELDRVVSTNSSMHLESTLISSC
;
A
#
# COMPACT_ATOMS: atom_id res chain seq x y z
N THR A 1 -17.89 -5.94 -19.93
CA THR A 1 -16.52 -5.45 -19.73
C THR A 1 -16.26 -4.45 -20.84
N SER A 2 -15.84 -3.21 -20.55
CA SER A 2 -15.42 -2.33 -21.64
C SER A 2 -14.13 -2.93 -22.22
N SER A 3 -14.07 -3.07 -23.54
CA SER A 3 -12.83 -3.40 -24.23
C SER A 3 -11.94 -2.17 -24.20
N GLY A 4 -10.81 -2.23 -23.50
CA GLY A 4 -9.83 -1.15 -23.45
C GLY A 4 -8.75 -1.45 -22.41
N HIS A 5 -7.55 -0.93 -22.64
CA HIS A 5 -6.47 -0.93 -21.68
C HIS A 5 -6.48 0.40 -20.93
N TYR A 6 -6.31 0.38 -19.61
CA TYR A 6 -6.36 1.58 -18.78
C TYR A 6 -5.17 1.61 -17.82
N LEU A 7 -4.66 2.81 -17.58
CA LEU A 7 -3.68 3.10 -16.54
C LEU A 7 -4.41 3.78 -15.37
N PHE A 8 -4.21 3.26 -14.17
CA PHE A 8 -4.69 3.86 -12.93
C PHE A 8 -3.54 4.56 -12.23
N ALA A 9 -3.65 5.87 -12.04
CA ALA A 9 -2.63 6.68 -11.39
C ALA A 9 -3.15 7.24 -10.07
N TRP A 10 -2.55 6.81 -8.96
CA TRP A 10 -2.79 7.40 -7.65
C TRP A 10 -2.11 8.76 -7.58
N THR A 11 -2.89 9.81 -7.33
CA THR A 11 -2.48 11.19 -7.59
C THR A 11 -2.89 12.09 -6.43
N GLY A 12 -1.99 12.99 -6.04
CA GLY A 12 -2.21 14.01 -5.02
C GLY A 12 -2.12 15.41 -5.61
N ASP A 13 -2.74 16.37 -4.94
CA ASP A 13 -2.60 17.79 -5.28
C ASP A 13 -1.20 18.31 -4.91
N ALA A 14 -0.50 18.93 -5.86
CA ALA A 14 0.88 19.37 -5.67
C ALA A 14 1.04 20.46 -4.60
N ASP A 15 -0.01 21.25 -4.36
CA ASP A 15 -0.07 22.27 -3.32
C ASP A 15 -0.53 21.72 -1.96
N GLY A 16 -0.96 20.46 -1.90
CA GLY A 16 -1.54 19.83 -0.70
C GLY A 16 -2.87 20.45 -0.26
N LYS A 17 -3.57 21.19 -1.14
CA LYS A 17 -4.85 21.86 -0.84
C LYS A 17 -6.04 21.03 -1.29
N GLY A 18 -5.85 20.24 -2.35
CA GLY A 18 -6.82 19.28 -2.86
C GLY A 18 -6.78 17.94 -2.12
N ASN A 19 -7.73 17.09 -2.45
CA ASN A 19 -7.76 15.71 -2.00
C ASN A 19 -7.04 14.80 -2.98
N ASP A 20 -6.54 13.68 -2.47
CA ASP A 20 -6.02 12.60 -3.30
C ASP A 20 -7.14 11.98 -4.14
N PHE A 21 -6.78 11.53 -5.34
CA PHE A 21 -7.69 10.93 -6.29
C PHE A 21 -7.02 9.88 -7.16
N LEU A 22 -7.82 8.94 -7.66
CA LEU A 22 -7.39 8.00 -8.68
C LEU A 22 -7.76 8.55 -10.06
N ALA A 23 -6.77 8.77 -10.91
CA ALA A 23 -6.97 9.10 -12.31
C ALA A 23 -7.00 7.83 -13.16
N VAL A 24 -7.97 7.74 -14.07
CA VAL A 24 -8.03 6.69 -15.09
C VAL A 24 -7.63 7.29 -16.42
N ILE A 25 -6.60 6.74 -17.03
CA ILE A 25 -6.04 7.20 -18.31
C ILE A 25 -6.24 6.09 -19.33
N ASP A 26 -6.65 6.46 -20.54
CA ASP A 26 -6.72 5.54 -21.66
C ASP A 26 -5.31 5.08 -22.03
N ALA A 27 -5.08 3.77 -21.93
CA ALA A 27 -3.79 3.15 -22.22
C ALA A 27 -3.89 2.16 -23.39
N ASP A 28 -4.98 2.19 -24.18
CA ASP A 28 -5.10 1.37 -25.39
C ASP A 28 -4.36 2.05 -26.55
N PRO A 29 -3.24 1.48 -27.05
CA PRO A 29 -2.47 2.09 -28.13
C PRO A 29 -3.23 2.21 -29.46
N ALA A 30 -4.35 1.48 -29.63
CA ALA A 30 -5.22 1.60 -30.79
C ALA A 30 -6.28 2.70 -30.64
N SER A 31 -6.45 3.25 -29.43
CA SER A 31 -7.46 4.27 -29.15
C SER A 31 -7.05 5.65 -29.66
N SER A 32 -8.01 6.37 -30.28
CA SER A 32 -7.83 7.78 -30.65
C SER A 32 -7.69 8.72 -29.44
N SER A 33 -8.00 8.24 -28.23
CA SER A 33 -7.84 8.94 -26.97
C SER A 33 -6.68 8.41 -26.11
N TYR A 34 -5.79 7.58 -26.65
CA TYR A 34 -4.60 7.10 -25.94
C TYR A 34 -3.85 8.23 -25.21
N GLY A 35 -3.53 7.99 -23.93
CA GLY A 35 -2.86 8.94 -23.04
C GLY A 35 -3.76 10.05 -22.49
N ARG A 36 -5.06 10.07 -22.81
CA ARG A 36 -6.00 11.06 -22.28
C ARG A 36 -6.67 10.57 -20.99
N LEU A 37 -6.96 11.52 -20.11
CA LEU A 37 -7.77 11.29 -18.92
C LEU A 37 -9.19 10.86 -19.35
N VAL A 38 -9.63 9.73 -18.82
CA VAL A 38 -10.97 9.17 -19.01
C VAL A 38 -11.89 9.69 -17.93
N THR A 39 -11.50 9.52 -16.66
CA THR A 39 -12.26 9.94 -15.49
C THR A 39 -11.36 10.03 -14.26
N THR A 40 -11.88 10.58 -13.18
CA THR A 40 -11.24 10.58 -11.86
C THR A 40 -12.23 10.14 -10.79
N VAL A 41 -11.73 9.55 -9.71
CA VAL A 41 -12.47 9.35 -8.47
C VAL A 41 -11.68 9.94 -7.31
N ALA A 42 -12.23 10.98 -6.69
CA ALA A 42 -11.63 11.63 -5.53
C ALA A 42 -11.91 10.85 -4.24
N THR A 43 -10.98 10.95 -3.30
CA THR A 43 -11.17 10.53 -1.92
C THR A 43 -11.55 11.71 -1.04
N ASP A 44 -11.78 11.45 0.24
CA ASP A 44 -11.93 12.46 1.29
C ASP A 44 -10.59 12.80 1.99
N GLN A 45 -9.46 12.25 1.54
CA GLN A 45 -8.15 12.53 2.10
C GLN A 45 -7.54 13.76 1.44
N GLN A 46 -7.32 14.83 2.21
CA GLN A 46 -6.48 15.95 1.77
C GLN A 46 -5.05 15.45 1.54
N THR A 47 -4.44 15.79 0.41
CA THR A 47 -3.12 15.28 0.03
C THR A 47 -2.07 15.62 1.09
N MET A 48 -1.39 14.60 1.58
CA MET A 48 -0.19 14.75 2.41
C MET A 48 1.03 14.17 1.70
N MET A 49 0.97 12.91 1.26
CA MET A 49 1.99 12.23 0.48
C MET A 49 1.41 10.96 -0.17
N VAL A 50 0.77 11.07 -1.34
CA VAL A 50 0.46 9.89 -2.17
C VAL A 50 1.73 9.07 -2.40
N HIS A 51 1.67 7.76 -2.17
CA HIS A 51 2.90 6.97 -2.03
C HIS A 51 2.91 5.67 -2.83
N HIS A 52 2.16 4.64 -2.44
CA HIS A 52 2.14 3.35 -3.14
C HIS A 52 0.77 3.00 -3.71
N THR A 53 0.81 2.15 -4.73
CA THR A 53 -0.26 1.25 -5.15
C THR A 53 0.27 -0.18 -5.11
N GLU A 54 -0.58 -1.19 -5.33
CA GLU A 54 -0.10 -2.55 -5.62
C GLU A 54 0.88 -2.55 -6.82
N TYR A 55 1.94 -3.37 -6.76
CA TYR A 55 2.96 -3.41 -7.82
C TYR A 55 2.46 -3.95 -9.17
N THR A 56 1.31 -4.63 -9.17
CA THR A 56 0.69 -5.19 -10.37
C THR A 56 -0.81 -5.02 -10.23
N MET A 57 -1.48 -4.73 -11.36
CA MET A 57 -2.92 -4.56 -11.39
C MET A 57 -3.61 -5.85 -10.88
N PRO A 58 -4.38 -5.81 -9.77
CA PRO A 58 -4.98 -7.00 -9.21
C PRO A 58 -6.08 -7.54 -10.11
N ALA A 59 -6.11 -8.87 -10.28
CA ALA A 59 -7.14 -9.55 -11.08
C ALA A 59 -8.56 -9.39 -10.51
N SER A 60 -8.68 -9.14 -9.19
CA SER A 60 -9.97 -8.84 -8.54
C SER A 60 -10.55 -7.49 -8.95
N GLY A 61 -9.71 -6.57 -9.45
CA GLY A 61 -10.08 -5.18 -9.70
C GLY A 61 -10.24 -4.36 -8.42
N MET A 62 -9.77 -4.87 -7.27
CA MET A 62 -9.76 -4.14 -5.99
C MET A 62 -8.35 -3.61 -5.74
N LEU A 63 -8.07 -2.37 -6.15
CA LEU A 63 -6.74 -1.77 -6.13
C LEU A 63 -6.48 -1.02 -4.83
N PHE A 64 -5.39 -1.36 -4.13
CA PHE A 64 -4.96 -0.66 -2.92
C PHE A 64 -4.04 0.51 -3.27
N ALA A 65 -4.24 1.67 -2.61
CA ALA A 65 -3.38 2.84 -2.74
C ALA A 65 -3.33 3.65 -1.44
N ASN A 66 -2.17 4.17 -1.04
CA ASN A 66 -2.04 4.90 0.23
C ASN A 66 -1.48 6.31 0.12
N ASP A 67 -1.88 7.12 1.09
CA ASP A 67 -1.16 8.31 1.50
C ASP A 67 -0.31 7.96 2.72
N HIS A 68 1.00 8.15 2.60
CA HIS A 68 1.97 7.72 3.60
C HIS A 68 1.89 8.54 4.88
N PHE A 69 1.81 9.87 4.77
CA PHE A 69 1.77 10.76 5.94
C PHE A 69 0.40 10.81 6.60
N ALA A 70 -0.66 10.54 5.86
CA ALA A 70 -1.98 10.32 6.43
C ALA A 70 -2.11 8.95 7.13
N GLY A 71 -1.17 8.02 6.87
CA GLY A 71 -1.24 6.66 7.39
C GLY A 71 -2.51 5.91 6.95
N ARG A 72 -3.01 6.21 5.74
CA ARG A 72 -4.32 5.74 5.27
C ARG A 72 -4.22 5.09 3.90
N THR A 73 -4.89 3.97 3.75
CA THR A 73 -5.04 3.22 2.49
C THR A 73 -6.47 3.26 2.02
N PHE A 74 -6.66 3.44 0.73
CA PHE A 74 -7.92 3.30 0.02
C PHE A 74 -7.92 2.03 -0.80
N ILE A 75 -9.08 1.37 -0.85
CA ILE A 75 -9.34 0.27 -1.77
C ILE A 75 -10.32 0.76 -2.83
N PHE A 76 -9.90 0.75 -4.09
CA PHE A 76 -10.70 1.16 -5.22
C PHE A 76 -11.27 -0.06 -5.94
N ASP A 77 -12.58 -0.05 -6.22
CA ASP A 77 -13.19 -0.96 -7.19
C ASP A 77 -13.05 -0.34 -8.59
N VAL A 78 -12.21 -0.98 -9.41
CA VAL A 78 -11.89 -0.53 -10.78
C VAL A 78 -12.34 -1.54 -11.84
N ARG A 79 -13.26 -2.45 -11.49
CA ARG A 79 -13.82 -3.42 -12.45
C ARG A 79 -14.60 -2.76 -13.58
N ASP A 80 -15.16 -1.58 -13.33
CA ASP A 80 -15.64 -0.64 -14.35
C ASP A 80 -14.70 0.57 -14.42
N PRO A 81 -13.72 0.59 -15.35
CA PRO A 81 -12.72 1.66 -15.43
C PRO A 81 -13.33 3.02 -15.81
N LEU A 82 -14.54 3.06 -16.36
CA LEU A 82 -15.23 4.32 -16.68
C LEU A 82 -15.94 4.91 -15.46
N HIS A 83 -16.21 4.09 -14.44
CA HIS A 83 -16.90 4.48 -13.21
C HIS A 83 -16.25 3.86 -11.97
N PRO A 84 -14.94 4.09 -11.72
CA PRO A 84 -14.24 3.56 -10.56
C PRO A 84 -14.81 4.17 -9.28
N LYS A 85 -14.69 3.45 -8.16
CA LYS A 85 -15.26 3.85 -6.88
C LYS A 85 -14.30 3.58 -5.74
N VAL A 86 -14.31 4.43 -4.71
CA VAL A 86 -13.75 4.06 -3.41
C VAL A 86 -14.67 2.99 -2.81
N ALA A 87 -14.17 1.77 -2.64
CA ALA A 87 -14.91 0.69 -2.02
C ALA A 87 -14.86 0.80 -0.49
N THR A 88 -13.69 1.09 0.06
CA THR A 88 -13.45 1.34 1.49
C THR A 88 -12.09 2.00 1.71
N SER A 89 -11.74 2.29 2.96
CA SER A 89 -10.42 2.73 3.38
C SER A 89 -10.10 2.22 4.79
N PHE A 90 -8.82 2.14 5.13
CA PHE A 90 -8.35 1.77 6.46
C PHE A 90 -7.08 2.54 6.84
N THR A 91 -6.80 2.60 8.14
CA THR A 91 -5.58 3.18 8.70
C THR A 91 -4.75 2.07 9.36
N ASP A 92 -4.76 2.04 10.69
CA ASP A 92 -4.02 1.09 11.49
C ASP A 92 -4.75 -0.27 11.53
N MET A 93 -3.98 -1.34 11.53
CA MET A 93 -4.50 -2.71 11.59
C MET A 93 -3.67 -3.55 12.55
N ASP A 94 -4.38 -4.27 13.43
CA ASP A 94 -3.79 -5.28 14.31
C ASP A 94 -2.57 -4.78 15.12
N GLY A 95 -2.63 -3.53 15.58
CA GLY A 95 -1.56 -2.88 16.35
C GLY A 95 -0.42 -2.31 15.51
N TYR A 96 -0.51 -2.33 14.19
CA TYR A 96 0.45 -1.70 13.27
C TYR A 96 -0.14 -0.46 12.59
N MET A 97 0.73 0.49 12.26
CA MET A 97 0.39 1.79 11.67
C MET A 97 1.27 2.09 10.44
N HIS A 98 0.88 3.11 9.67
CA HIS A 98 1.54 3.52 8.43
C HIS A 98 1.64 2.37 7.41
N PRO A 99 0.50 1.90 6.87
CA PRO A 99 0.47 0.93 5.78
C PRO A 99 1.24 1.48 4.57
N HIS A 100 2.01 0.62 3.91
CA HIS A 100 3.03 1.07 2.97
C HIS A 100 3.00 0.34 1.62
N SER A 101 3.48 -0.90 1.53
CA SER A 101 3.48 -1.68 0.27
C SER A 101 2.49 -2.83 0.29
N TYR A 102 2.01 -3.22 -0.90
CA TYR A 102 0.95 -4.21 -1.09
C TYR A 102 1.34 -5.21 -2.18
N LEU A 103 1.20 -6.51 -1.90
CA LEU A 103 1.41 -7.56 -2.89
C LEU A 103 0.42 -8.69 -2.67
N ARG A 104 -0.03 -9.34 -3.76
CA ARG A 104 -0.96 -10.46 -3.70
C ARG A 104 -0.29 -11.79 -3.40
N LEU A 105 -0.82 -12.51 -2.43
CA LEU A 105 -0.54 -13.93 -2.21
C LEU A 105 -1.28 -14.78 -3.26
N PRO A 106 -0.83 -16.03 -3.53
CA PRO A 106 -1.49 -16.92 -4.50
C PRO A 106 -2.97 -17.21 -4.21
N ASN A 107 -3.41 -17.08 -2.96
CA ASN A 107 -4.81 -17.23 -2.55
C ASN A 107 -5.68 -16.00 -2.84
N GLY A 108 -5.10 -14.91 -3.39
CA GLY A 108 -5.77 -13.66 -3.70
C GLY A 108 -5.77 -12.63 -2.57
N HIS A 109 -5.33 -12.99 -1.36
CA HIS A 109 -5.19 -12.02 -0.27
C HIS A 109 -4.05 -11.02 -0.55
N VAL A 110 -4.12 -9.87 0.10
CA VAL A 110 -3.07 -8.85 0.10
C VAL A 110 -2.18 -9.08 1.31
N LEU A 111 -0.88 -9.15 1.09
CA LEU A 111 0.11 -8.94 2.14
C LEU A 111 0.57 -7.49 2.10
N ALA A 112 0.36 -6.77 3.21
CA ALA A 112 0.72 -5.38 3.36
C ALA A 112 1.86 -5.20 4.37
N THR A 113 2.81 -4.32 4.09
CA THR A 113 3.78 -3.84 5.09
C THR A 113 3.20 -2.68 5.87
N PHE A 114 3.45 -2.67 7.17
CA PHE A 114 3.17 -1.54 8.06
C PHE A 114 4.49 -1.15 8.72
N GLN A 115 4.86 0.12 8.60
CA GLN A 115 6.21 0.55 8.99
C GLN A 115 6.42 0.58 10.50
N HIS A 116 5.36 0.79 11.28
CA HIS A 116 5.50 0.88 12.74
C HIS A 116 4.45 0.07 13.48
N ALA A 117 4.77 -0.34 14.71
CA ALA A 117 3.79 -0.81 15.68
C ALA A 117 3.35 0.32 16.62
N HIS A 118 2.18 0.15 17.23
CA HIS A 118 1.73 0.97 18.36
C HIS A 118 2.67 0.76 19.55
N GLN A 119 2.95 1.83 20.30
CA GLN A 119 3.74 1.70 21.52
C GLN A 119 2.98 0.90 22.58
N HIS A 120 3.51 -0.26 22.97
CA HIS A 120 3.13 -0.91 24.21
C HIS A 120 4.02 -0.39 25.34
N ASN A 121 3.55 0.64 26.05
CA ASN A 121 3.97 1.03 27.41
C ASN A 121 5.44 1.38 27.71
N ASP A 122 6.34 1.54 26.73
CA ASP A 122 7.71 2.01 27.00
C ASP A 122 7.89 3.49 26.61
N SER A 123 8.21 4.30 27.62
CA SER A 123 8.16 5.77 27.63
C SER A 123 9.28 6.47 26.84
N SER A 124 9.89 5.76 25.88
CA SER A 124 11.06 6.23 25.14
C SER A 124 10.74 7.14 23.96
N GLY A 125 9.46 7.22 23.53
CA GLY A 125 9.03 8.08 22.42
C GLY A 125 9.61 7.73 21.05
N MET A 126 10.31 6.58 20.93
CA MET A 126 10.90 6.13 19.66
C MET A 126 9.89 5.38 18.79
N ALA A 127 10.06 5.47 17.48
CA ALA A 127 9.34 4.62 16.52
C ALA A 127 9.55 3.14 16.87
N VAL A 128 8.48 2.34 16.80
CA VAL A 128 8.52 0.92 17.14
C VAL A 128 8.51 0.10 15.86
N THR A 129 9.26 -0.99 15.87
CA THR A 129 9.30 -1.99 14.81
C THR A 129 7.92 -2.36 14.30
N GLY A 130 7.74 -2.33 12.97
CA GLY A 130 6.51 -2.63 12.28
C GLY A 130 6.28 -4.11 12.03
N GLY A 131 5.52 -4.42 10.99
CA GLY A 131 5.12 -5.78 10.70
C GLY A 131 4.45 -5.95 9.34
N LEU A 132 3.95 -7.16 9.13
CA LEU A 132 3.18 -7.55 7.97
C LEU A 132 1.76 -7.88 8.39
N VAL A 133 0.78 -7.50 7.57
CA VAL A 133 -0.63 -7.83 7.77
C VAL A 133 -1.18 -8.45 6.49
N GLU A 134 -1.76 -9.64 6.61
CA GLU A 134 -2.52 -10.28 5.53
C GLU A 134 -3.98 -9.83 5.61
N ILE A 135 -4.52 -9.35 4.50
CA ILE A 135 -5.80 -8.65 4.38
C ILE A 135 -6.56 -9.24 3.18
N ASP A 136 -7.88 -9.37 3.27
CA ASP A 136 -8.71 -9.66 2.10
C ASP A 136 -9.03 -8.42 1.24
N ASP A 137 -9.69 -8.62 0.10
CA ASP A 137 -10.11 -7.55 -0.83
C ASP A 137 -11.07 -6.52 -0.21
N ALA A 138 -11.72 -6.85 0.90
CA ALA A 138 -12.65 -5.96 1.60
C ALA A 138 -11.94 -5.12 2.68
N GLY A 139 -10.62 -5.28 2.85
CA GLY A 139 -9.88 -4.58 3.89
C GLY A 139 -10.00 -5.24 5.27
N LYS A 140 -10.33 -6.54 5.33
CA LYS A 140 -10.40 -7.27 6.61
C LYS A 140 -9.09 -8.00 6.89
N VAL A 141 -8.61 -7.85 8.13
CA VAL A 141 -7.43 -8.58 8.63
C VAL A 141 -7.70 -10.08 8.72
N ILE A 142 -6.74 -10.87 8.22
CA ILE A 142 -6.70 -12.34 8.32
C ILE A 142 -5.70 -12.76 9.40
N ARG A 143 -4.48 -12.21 9.37
CA ARG A 143 -3.41 -12.44 10.36
C ARG A 143 -2.32 -11.38 10.23
N SER A 144 -1.45 -11.27 11.23
CA SER A 144 -0.27 -10.42 11.19
C SER A 144 0.97 -11.12 11.73
N ALA A 145 2.13 -10.54 11.46
CA ALA A 145 3.41 -10.94 12.04
C ALA A 145 4.29 -9.71 12.27
N SER A 146 4.96 -9.65 13.43
CA SER A 146 5.92 -8.59 13.72
C SER A 146 7.21 -8.82 12.92
N SER A 147 7.85 -7.72 12.53
CA SER A 147 9.20 -7.76 11.98
C SER A 147 10.29 -7.73 13.05
N ALA A 148 9.92 -7.73 14.35
CA ALA A 148 10.87 -7.76 15.45
C ALA A 148 11.71 -9.05 15.41
N ASP A 149 13.03 -8.88 15.47
CA ASP A 149 13.98 -9.98 15.46
C ASP A 149 14.70 -10.05 16.83
N PRO A 150 14.56 -11.16 17.58
CA PRO A 150 15.28 -11.37 18.84
C PRO A 150 16.80 -11.31 18.71
N ALA A 151 17.37 -11.56 17.53
CA ALA A 151 18.79 -11.41 17.26
C ALA A 151 19.24 -9.93 17.20
N PHE A 152 18.32 -9.00 16.96
CA PHE A 152 18.57 -7.56 16.87
C PHE A 152 17.65 -6.77 17.82
N PRO A 153 17.78 -6.97 19.15
CA PRO A 153 16.91 -6.31 20.12
C PRO A 153 17.06 -4.78 20.02
N GLY A 154 15.93 -4.08 19.92
CA GLY A 154 15.88 -2.62 19.83
C GLY A 154 16.21 -2.05 18.44
N ALA A 155 16.50 -2.88 17.43
CA ALA A 155 16.62 -2.41 16.06
C ALA A 155 15.26 -1.91 15.56
N LEU A 156 15.25 -0.74 14.90
CA LEU A 156 14.07 -0.21 14.23
C LEU A 156 13.87 -0.94 12.89
N LEU A 157 13.04 -1.97 12.93
CA LEU A 157 12.68 -2.75 11.75
C LEU A 157 11.33 -2.23 11.21
N THR A 158 11.40 -1.46 10.13
CA THR A 158 10.33 -0.81 9.38
C THR A 158 10.23 -1.48 8.00
N PRO A 159 9.41 -2.54 7.86
CA PRO A 159 9.22 -3.25 6.60
C PRO A 159 8.78 -2.29 5.51
N TYR A 160 9.46 -2.34 4.36
CA TYR A 160 9.25 -1.40 3.26
C TYR A 160 8.60 -2.09 2.07
N SER A 161 9.38 -2.62 1.14
CA SER A 161 8.89 -3.39 -0.02
C SER A 161 8.98 -4.88 0.25
N LEU A 162 8.18 -5.67 -0.46
CA LEU A 162 8.17 -7.12 -0.31
C LEU A 162 8.20 -7.87 -1.64
N VAL A 163 8.73 -9.10 -1.60
CA VAL A 163 8.57 -10.12 -2.63
C VAL A 163 8.06 -11.41 -1.99
N VAL A 164 7.04 -12.01 -2.61
CA VAL A 164 6.49 -13.29 -2.18
C VAL A 164 7.16 -14.41 -2.95
N LEU A 165 7.58 -15.48 -2.26
CA LEU A 165 8.24 -16.66 -2.80
C LEU A 165 7.39 -17.90 -2.46
N PRO A 166 6.32 -18.18 -3.23
CA PRO A 166 5.36 -19.23 -2.90
C PRO A 166 5.98 -20.63 -2.82
N GLU A 167 6.96 -20.94 -3.68
CA GLU A 167 7.63 -22.25 -3.69
C GLU A 167 8.41 -22.54 -2.41
N LEU A 168 8.77 -21.49 -1.65
CA LEU A 168 9.48 -21.60 -0.39
C LEU A 168 8.56 -21.37 0.82
N ASP A 169 7.31 -20.99 0.59
CA ASP A 169 6.40 -20.48 1.62
C ASP A 169 7.06 -19.35 2.44
N ARG A 170 7.68 -18.39 1.74
CA ARG A 170 8.40 -17.27 2.35
C ARG A 170 8.06 -15.95 1.69
N VAL A 171 8.30 -14.88 2.45
CA VAL A 171 8.27 -13.50 1.98
C VAL A 171 9.58 -12.87 2.40
N VAL A 172 10.21 -12.13 1.48
CA VAL A 172 11.37 -11.30 1.78
C VAL A 172 10.90 -9.85 1.76
N SER A 173 11.14 -9.14 2.86
CA SER A 173 10.90 -7.71 2.94
C SER A 173 12.23 -6.97 3.01
N THR A 174 12.33 -5.84 2.33
CA THR A 174 13.36 -4.86 2.66
C THR A 174 12.97 -4.15 3.95
N ASN A 175 13.99 -3.64 4.64
CA ASN A 175 13.83 -2.86 5.84
C ASN A 175 14.53 -1.52 5.64
N SER A 176 13.86 -0.41 5.96
CA SER A 176 14.48 0.91 5.86
C SER A 176 14.10 1.71 7.09
N SER A 177 15.03 1.83 8.05
CA SER A 177 14.81 2.63 9.26
C SER A 177 14.49 4.10 8.96
N MET A 178 14.64 4.54 7.70
CA MET A 178 14.41 5.89 7.18
C MET A 178 15.14 7.00 7.96
N HIS A 179 16.06 6.63 8.84
CA HIS A 179 17.12 7.52 9.31
C HIS A 179 18.14 7.65 8.18
N LEU A 180 18.47 8.90 7.81
CA LEU A 180 19.36 9.26 6.72
C LEU A 180 20.78 8.63 6.75
N GLU A 181 21.12 7.79 7.72
CA GLU A 181 22.47 7.24 7.90
C GLU A 181 22.59 5.70 7.97
N SER A 182 21.55 4.89 7.76
CA SER A 182 21.73 3.42 7.85
C SER A 182 20.95 2.59 6.81
N THR A 183 21.40 2.67 5.55
CA THR A 183 21.05 1.68 4.52
C THR A 183 21.94 0.44 4.68
N LEU A 184 21.62 -0.43 5.64
CA LEU A 184 22.16 -1.79 5.68
C LEU A 184 21.03 -2.77 5.33
N ILE A 185 21.16 -3.37 4.15
CA ILE A 185 20.33 -4.48 3.69
C ILE A 185 20.56 -5.65 4.66
N SER A 186 19.53 -6.03 5.44
CA SER A 186 19.53 -7.30 6.16
C SER A 186 18.76 -8.32 5.32
N SER A 187 19.45 -9.36 4.87
CA SER A 187 18.88 -10.57 4.29
C SER A 187 18.98 -11.69 5.33
N CYS A 188 17.84 -12.23 5.75
CA CYS A 188 17.70 -13.52 6.44
C CYS A 188 16.97 -14.49 5.52
#